data_AF-A0A6C0UEE5-F1
#
_entry.id   AF-A0A6C0UEE5-F1
#
_cell.length_a   1.000
_cell.length_b   1.000
_cell.length_c   1.000
_cell.angle_alpha   90.00
_cell.angle_beta   90.00
_cell.angle_gamma   90.00
#
_symmetry.space_group_name_H-M   'P 1'
#
loop_
_entity.id
_entity.type
_entity.pdbx_description
1 polymer ?
#
loop_
_entity_poly.entity_id
_entity_poly.type
_entity_poly.pdbx_seq_one_letter_code
_entity_poly.pdbx_strand_id
1 'polypeptide(L)'
;MANWFRLYTKIYTYHYAVLGIAGVVATVLFASPRTDFIHIGPLQLDVFFISLALFGALLALSVTDKYDPEDYGLDSSNSEK
;
A
#
# COMPACT_ATOMS: atom_id res chain seq x y z
N MET A 1 -4.51 12.85 -23.63
CA MET A 1 -4.85 11.48 -23.16
C MET A 1 -3.64 10.74 -22.57
N ALA A 2 -2.46 10.76 -23.19
CA ALA A 2 -1.26 10.06 -22.68
C ALA A 2 -0.86 10.40 -21.22
N ASN A 3 -0.97 11.67 -20.79
CA ASN A 3 -0.66 12.06 -19.41
C ASN A 3 -1.61 11.46 -18.36
N TRP A 4 -2.89 11.25 -18.70
CA TRP A 4 -3.85 10.62 -17.79
C TRP A 4 -3.58 9.13 -17.65
N PHE A 5 -3.22 8.47 -18.76
CA PHE A 5 -2.85 7.05 -18.76
C PHE A 5 -1.58 6.80 -17.93
N ARG A 6 -0.58 7.69 -18.03
CA ARG A 6 0.66 7.63 -17.26
C ARG A 6 0.47 7.90 -15.76
N LEU A 7 -0.47 8.78 -15.41
CA LEU A 7 -0.88 8.99 -14.01
C LEU A 7 -1.62 7.77 -13.46
N TYR A 8 -2.50 7.18 -14.27
CA TYR A 8 -3.27 6.00 -13.90
C TYR A 8 -2.37 4.78 -13.68
N THR A 9 -1.42 4.51 -14.57
CA THR A 9 -0.45 3.43 -14.39
C THR A 9 0.43 3.66 -13.17
N LYS A 10 0.91 4.88 -12.92
CA LYS A 10 1.62 5.22 -11.68
C LYS A 10 0.79 4.97 -10.43
N ILE A 11 -0.48 5.41 -10.39
CA ILE A 11 -1.36 5.22 -9.24
C ILE A 11 -1.65 3.72 -9.02
N TYR A 12 -1.82 2.97 -10.11
CA TYR A 12 -2.01 1.53 -10.07
C TYR A 12 -0.76 0.79 -9.58
N THR A 13 0.44 1.31 -9.83
CA THR A 13 1.69 0.76 -9.27
C THR A 13 1.80 1.09 -7.77
N TYR A 14 1.59 2.35 -7.38
CA TYR A 14 1.80 2.79 -6.00
C TYR A 14 0.62 2.59 -5.05
N HIS A 15 -0.46 1.94 -5.49
CA HIS A 15 -1.65 1.69 -4.68
C HIS A 15 -1.34 1.08 -3.32
N TYR A 16 -0.44 0.09 -3.22
CA TYR A 16 -0.05 -0.51 -1.94
C TYR A 16 0.69 0.47 -1.01
N ALA A 17 1.58 1.31 -1.56
CA ALA A 17 2.24 2.36 -0.77
C ALA A 17 1.24 3.41 -0.28
N VAL A 18 0.34 3.89 -1.16
CA VAL A 18 -0.64 4.91 -0.81
C VAL A 18 -1.62 4.38 0.22
N LEU A 19 -2.13 3.16 0.04
CA LEU A 19 -3.02 2.50 1.00
C LEU A 19 -2.32 2.23 2.33
N GLY A 20 -1.05 1.80 2.29
CA GLY A 20 -0.25 1.59 3.49
C GLY A 20 -0.03 2.89 4.28
N ILE A 21 0.40 3.97 3.63
CA ILE A 21 0.61 5.27 4.30
C ILE A 21 -0.70 5.83 4.82
N ALA A 22 -1.74 5.90 3.99
CA ALA A 22 -3.04 6.43 4.39
C ALA A 22 -3.64 5.61 5.54
N GLY A 23 -3.51 4.29 5.48
CA GLY A 23 -3.96 3.37 6.52
C GLY A 23 -3.21 3.55 7.84
N VAL A 24 -1.87 3.70 7.82
CA VAL A 24 -1.09 3.99 9.03
C VAL A 24 -1.52 5.33 9.64
N VAL A 25 -1.61 6.39 8.82
CA VAL A 25 -2.01 7.73 9.31
C VAL A 25 -3.42 7.70 9.90
N ALA A 26 -4.38 7.06 9.22
CA ALA A 26 -5.73 6.91 9.73
C ALA A 26 -5.75 6.12 11.05
N THR A 27 -4.98 5.03 11.15
CA THR A 27 -4.86 4.24 12.38
C THR A 27 -4.33 5.09 13.54
N VAL A 28 -3.28 5.89 13.31
CA VAL A 28 -2.69 6.75 14.36
C VAL A 28 -3.62 7.89 14.79
N LEU A 29 -4.41 8.43 13.86
CA LEU A 29 -5.31 9.57 14.15
C LEU A 29 -6.64 9.15 14.79
N PHE A 30 -7.20 8.02 14.37
CA PHE A 30 -8.56 7.62 14.74
C PHE A 30 -8.62 6.43 15.70
N ALA A 31 -7.60 5.57 15.71
CA ALA A 31 -7.55 4.44 16.64
C ALA A 31 -6.61 4.77 17.80
N SER A 32 -7.00 4.31 18.98
CA SER A 32 -6.19 4.43 20.19
C SER A 32 -5.68 3.04 20.59
N PRO A 33 -4.44 2.92 21.06
CA PRO A 33 -3.96 1.64 21.57
C PRO A 33 -4.80 1.24 22.78
N ARG A 34 -5.03 -0.07 22.93
CA ARG A 34 -5.69 -0.70 24.08
C ARG A 34 -7.18 -0.38 24.23
N THR A 35 -7.84 0.18 23.21
CA THR A 35 -9.30 0.41 23.23
C THR A 35 -10.08 -0.78 22.73
N ASP A 36 -9.60 -1.38 21.64
CA ASP A 36 -10.32 -2.43 20.91
C ASP A 36 -9.47 -3.69 20.86
N PHE A 37 -10.06 -4.81 21.29
CA PHE A 37 -9.39 -6.10 21.34
C PHE A 37 -10.16 -7.14 20.57
N ILE A 38 -9.42 -8.00 19.86
CA ILE A 38 -9.91 -9.23 19.27
C ILE A 38 -9.38 -10.39 20.09
N HIS A 39 -10.30 -11.26 20.53
CA HIS A 39 -9.98 -12.47 21.27
C HIS A 39 -9.97 -13.66 20.33
N ILE A 40 -8.82 -14.32 20.23
CA ILE A 40 -8.68 -15.59 19.51
C ILE A 40 -8.29 -16.65 20.55
N GLY A 41 -9.29 -17.28 21.15
CA GLY A 41 -9.09 -18.20 22.27
C GLY A 41 -8.48 -17.48 23.50
N PRO A 42 -7.34 -17.93 24.05
CA PRO A 42 -6.68 -17.25 25.16
C PRO A 42 -5.87 -16.01 24.73
N LEU A 43 -5.69 -15.80 23.42
CA LEU A 43 -4.90 -14.69 22.91
C LEU A 43 -5.74 -13.42 22.83
N GLN A 44 -5.27 -12.34 23.46
CA GLN A 44 -5.80 -10.99 23.29
C GLN A 44 -4.88 -10.21 22.37
N LEU A 45 -5.41 -9.80 21.22
CA LEU A 45 -4.70 -8.96 20.27
C LEU A 45 -5.40 -7.61 20.19
N ASP A 46 -4.61 -6.56 20.30
CA ASP A 46 -5.08 -5.18 20.19
C ASP A 46 -5.21 -4.81 18.71
N VAL A 47 -6.40 -4.34 18.34
CA VAL A 47 -6.75 -4.00 16.96
C VAL A 47 -5.84 -2.91 16.41
N PHE A 48 -5.39 -1.97 17.24
CA PHE A 48 -4.46 -0.92 16.82
C PHE A 48 -3.18 -1.51 16.25
N PHE A 49 -2.57 -2.45 16.97
CA PHE A 49 -1.31 -3.08 16.53
C PHE A 49 -1.52 -4.02 15.35
N ILE A 50 -2.67 -4.68 15.26
CA ILE A 50 -3.04 -5.50 14.09
C ILE A 50 -3.12 -4.62 12.85
N SER A 51 -3.87 -3.52 12.91
CA SER A 51 -4.00 -2.57 11.80
C SER A 51 -2.66 -1.97 11.41
N LEU A 52 -1.85 -1.56 12.39
CA LEU A 52 -0.52 -1.01 12.15
C LEU A 52 0.39 -2.02 11.45
N ALA A 53 0.41 -3.28 11.91
CA ALA A 53 1.19 -4.35 11.29
C ALA A 53 0.73 -4.64 9.87
N LEU A 54 -0.59 -4.62 9.62
CA LEU A 54 -1.16 -4.90 8.31
C LEU A 54 -0.83 -3.81 7.28
N PHE A 55 -0.98 -2.54 7.65
CA PHE A 55 -0.57 -1.43 6.78
C PHE A 55 0.95 -1.31 6.63
N GLY A 56 1.70 -1.66 7.67
CA GLY A 56 3.16 -1.81 7.59
C GLY A 56 3.58 -2.91 6.61
N ALA A 57 2.87 -4.04 6.58
CA ALA A 57 3.11 -5.12 5.63
C ALA A 57 2.80 -4.69 4.19
N LEU A 58 1.71 -3.95 3.96
CA LEU A 58 1.40 -3.37 2.65
C LEU A 58 2.49 -2.42 2.16
N LEU A 59 3.05 -1.62 3.06
CA LEU A 59 4.21 -0.77 2.76
C LEU A 59 5.45 -1.59 2.41
N ALA A 60 5.76 -2.62 3.20
CA ALA A 60 6.88 -3.51 2.93
C ALA A 60 6.75 -4.19 1.56
N LEU A 61 5.56 -4.71 1.24
CA LEU A 61 5.24 -5.29 -0.07
C LEU A 61 5.45 -4.28 -1.18
N SER A 62 5.00 -3.03 -0.99
CA SER A 62 5.19 -1.98 -1.98
C SER A 62 6.65 -1.61 -2.23
N VAL A 63 7.55 -1.81 -1.26
CA VAL A 63 8.99 -1.53 -1.41
C VAL A 63 9.73 -2.73 -2.02
N THR A 64 9.26 -3.95 -1.76
CA THR A 64 9.83 -5.17 -2.33
C THR A 64 9.39 -5.44 -3.76
N ASP A 65 8.25 -4.87 -4.17
CA ASP A 65 7.76 -4.98 -5.53
C ASP A 65 8.67 -4.20 -6.48
N LYS A 66 9.44 -4.92 -7.30
CA LYS A 66 10.33 -4.32 -8.29
C LYS A 66 9.50 -3.91 -9.49
N TYR A 67 9.44 -2.60 -9.72
CA TYR A 67 8.87 -2.04 -10.94
C TYR A 67 9.64 -2.56 -12.17
N ASP A 68 9.00 -3.42 -12.96
CA ASP A 68 9.43 -3.76 -14.30
C ASP A 68 8.57 -2.99 -15.31
N PRO A 69 9.13 -1.98 -16.02
CA PRO A 69 8.38 -1.25 -17.05
C PRO A 69 7.89 -2.12 -18.21
N GLU A 70 8.53 -3.29 -18.44
CA GLU A 70 8.16 -4.24 -19.48
C GLU A 70 6.82 -4.92 -19.18
N ASP A 71 6.52 -5.21 -17.90
CA ASP A 71 5.26 -5.83 -17.46
C ASP A 71 4.02 -4.95 -17.73
N TYR A 72 4.23 -3.64 -17.91
CA TYR A 72 3.18 -2.67 -18.21
C TYR A 72 3.13 -2.30 -19.70
N GLY A 73 3.89 -2.99 -20.57
CA GLY A 73 3.97 -2.69 -21.99
C GLY A 73 4.52 -1.29 -22.28
N LEU A 74 5.27 -0.71 -21.35
CA LEU A 74 5.96 0.57 -21.53
C LEU A 74 7.34 0.33 -22.15
N ASP A 75 7.35 -0.44 -23.23
CA ASP A 75 8.56 -0.68 -23.99
C ASP A 75 8.95 0.62 -24.71
N SER A 76 10.11 1.14 -24.35
CA SER A 76 10.72 2.37 -24.87
C SER A 76 11.32 2.14 -26.26
N SER A 77 10.55 1.60 -27.20
CA SER A 77 11.00 1.35 -28.59
C SER A 77 10.29 2.21 -29.64
N ASN A 78 9.59 3.28 -29.26
CA ASN A 78 9.00 4.24 -30.21
C ASN A 78 9.31 5.71 -29.86
N SER A 79 10.54 5.95 -29.38
CA SER A 79 11.14 7.29 -29.35
C SER A 79 12.22 7.41 -30.43
N GLU A 80 11.93 6.99 -31.66
CA GLU A 80 12.74 7.36 -32.83
C GLU A 80 11.90 7.35 -34.12
N LYS A 81 11.12 8.42 -34.33
CA LYS A 81 11.04 9.21 -35.59
C LYS A 81 9.99 10.31 -35.51
#